data_AF-A0A969BNZ7-F1
#
_entry.id   AF-A0A969BNZ7-F1
#
_cell.length_a   1.000
_cell.length_b   1.000
_cell.length_c   1.000
_cell.angle_alpha   90.00
_cell.angle_beta   90.00
_cell.angle_gamma   90.00
#
_symmetry.space_group_name_H-M   'P 1'
#
loop_
_entity.id
_entity.type
_entity.pdbx_description
1 polymer ?
#
loop_
_entity_poly.entity_id
_entity_poly.type
_entity_poly.pdbx_seq_one_letter_code
_entity_poly.pdbx_strand_id
1 'polypeptide(L)'
;MTADKAEPVKWGDLGVRAASAAALVPFVLLDVWAGGGWFHLMAALLAVLMAHEWTVMVHRGSPLQFALHAAAGIAGAIIPQDSGAMAAIVAVLLLTLAGAMAARVENTPLSLWSISGIPYAGLSALALVVLRDGGALGVWAVLWVMVIVWSADTFAYFAGRLIGGPKLAPAISPKKPGQA
;
A
#
# COMPACT_ATOMS: atom_id res chain seq x y z
N MET A 1 -13.69 43.99 -7.98
CA MET A 1 -12.52 43.19 -7.57
C MET A 1 -12.62 42.95 -6.06
N THR A 2 -13.31 41.90 -5.65
CA THR A 2 -13.31 41.47 -4.24
C THR A 2 -12.06 40.62 -4.05
N ALA A 3 -11.14 41.09 -3.21
CA ALA A 3 -9.99 40.31 -2.80
C ALA A 3 -10.50 39.03 -2.13
N ASP A 4 -10.28 37.88 -2.78
CA ASP A 4 -10.55 36.57 -2.19
C ASP A 4 -9.65 36.44 -0.97
N LYS A 5 -10.23 36.51 0.23
CA LYS A 5 -9.49 36.36 1.47
C LYS A 5 -9.06 34.91 1.54
N ALA A 6 -7.76 34.65 1.41
CA ALA A 6 -7.20 33.32 1.59
C ALA A 6 -7.73 32.71 2.90
N GLU A 7 -8.49 31.61 2.79
CA GLU A 7 -9.05 30.95 3.95
C GLU A 7 -7.92 30.49 4.90
N PRO A 8 -8.06 30.69 6.21
CA PRO A 8 -7.05 30.27 7.16
C PRO A 8 -6.88 28.75 7.13
N VAL A 9 -5.61 28.35 7.15
CA VAL A 9 -5.15 26.98 7.13
C VAL A 9 -5.69 26.23 8.37
N LYS A 10 -6.69 25.34 8.20
CA LYS A 10 -7.32 24.56 9.31
C LYS A 10 -6.46 23.40 9.85
N TRP A 11 -5.84 23.55 11.01
CA TRP A 11 -4.90 22.57 11.60
C TRP A 11 -5.52 21.42 12.41
N GLY A 12 -6.84 21.39 12.57
CA GLY A 12 -7.55 20.48 13.49
C GLY A 12 -7.25 18.99 13.30
N ASP A 13 -6.97 18.55 12.08
CA ASP A 13 -6.72 17.13 11.78
C ASP A 13 -5.30 16.66 12.15
N LEU A 14 -4.37 17.59 12.44
CA LEU A 14 -2.97 17.26 12.69
C LEU A 14 -2.78 16.48 13.99
N GLY A 15 -3.55 16.81 15.04
CA GLY A 15 -3.45 16.16 16.35
C GLY A 15 -3.80 14.68 16.30
N VAL A 16 -4.90 14.32 15.61
CA VAL A 16 -5.33 12.92 15.45
C VAL A 16 -4.29 12.12 14.67
N ARG A 17 -3.75 12.69 13.59
CA ARG A 17 -2.70 12.04 12.78
C ARG A 17 -1.40 11.83 13.55
N ALA A 18 -1.00 12.82 14.36
CA ALA A 18 0.18 12.71 15.21
C ALA A 18 0.00 11.62 16.28
N ALA A 19 -1.18 11.53 16.90
CA ALA A 19 -1.48 10.50 17.87
C ALA A 19 -1.47 9.09 17.26
N SER A 20 -2.10 8.90 16.10
CA SER A 20 -2.06 7.61 15.40
C SER A 20 -0.64 7.23 14.98
N ALA A 21 0.14 8.18 14.48
CA ALA A 21 1.55 7.94 14.13
C ALA A 21 2.39 7.58 15.35
N ALA A 22 2.19 8.25 16.48
CA ALA A 22 2.90 7.97 17.72
C ALA A 22 2.64 6.54 18.25
N ALA A 23 1.46 5.97 17.98
CA ALA A 23 1.15 4.58 18.33
C ALA A 23 1.69 3.58 17.28
N LEU A 24 1.48 3.84 15.99
CA LEU A 24 1.81 2.89 14.92
C LEU A 24 3.31 2.82 14.62
N VAL A 25 4.03 3.94 14.66
CA VAL A 25 5.46 3.98 14.32
C VAL A 25 6.28 3.07 15.24
N PRO A 26 6.20 3.15 16.58
CA PRO A 26 6.94 2.24 17.46
C PRO A 26 6.58 0.78 17.22
N PHE A 27 5.31 0.48 16.97
CA PHE A 27 4.85 -0.88 16.70
C PHE A 27 5.49 -1.45 15.42
N VAL A 28 5.48 -0.71 14.32
CA VAL A 28 6.13 -1.14 13.06
C VAL A 28 7.64 -1.23 13.22
N LEU A 29 8.27 -0.30 13.95
CA LEU A 29 9.72 -0.37 14.22
C LEU A 29 10.09 -1.62 15.03
N LEU A 30 9.28 -1.99 16.03
CA LEU A 30 9.46 -3.22 16.80
C LEU A 30 9.27 -4.46 15.93
N ASP A 31 8.27 -4.46 15.05
CA ASP A 31 8.01 -5.55 14.11
C ASP A 31 9.19 -5.76 13.15
N VAL A 32 9.69 -4.68 12.55
CA VAL A 32 10.90 -4.69 11.72
C VAL A 32 12.09 -5.18 12.55
N TRP A 33 12.28 -4.71 13.78
CA TRP A 33 13.42 -5.14 14.59
C TRP A 33 13.35 -6.63 14.94
N ALA A 34 12.17 -7.12 15.32
CA ALA A 34 11.93 -8.53 15.67
C ALA A 34 12.14 -9.46 14.46
N GLY A 35 11.64 -9.08 13.28
CA GLY A 35 11.79 -9.88 12.06
C GLY A 35 11.10 -11.26 12.15
N GLY A 36 11.57 -12.19 11.32
CA GLY A 36 11.11 -13.59 11.31
C GLY A 36 9.61 -13.74 11.04
N GLY A 37 9.00 -14.77 11.63
CA GLY A 37 7.57 -15.06 11.42
C GLY A 37 6.63 -13.89 11.77
N TRP A 38 6.98 -13.06 12.75
CA TRP A 38 6.15 -11.93 13.16
C TRP A 38 6.05 -10.87 12.05
N PHE A 39 7.19 -10.49 11.49
CA PHE A 39 7.25 -9.56 10.36
C PHE A 39 6.52 -10.08 9.12
N HIS A 40 6.61 -11.38 8.87
CA HIS A 40 5.92 -12.01 7.73
C HIS A 40 4.40 -12.05 7.94
N LEU A 41 3.93 -12.30 9.16
CA LEU A 41 2.51 -12.20 9.51
C LEU A 41 2.00 -10.76 9.34
N MET A 42 2.79 -9.76 9.75
CA MET A 42 2.48 -8.35 9.54
C MET A 42 2.39 -8.01 8.05
N ALA A 43 3.38 -8.42 7.26
CA ALA A 43 3.40 -8.21 5.82
C ALA A 43 2.19 -8.87 5.13
N ALA A 44 1.85 -10.11 5.52
CA ALA A 44 0.67 -10.81 5.04
C ALA A 44 -0.63 -10.06 5.39
N LEU A 45 -0.77 -9.59 6.64
CA LEU A 45 -1.93 -8.82 7.08
C LEU A 45 -2.10 -7.53 6.26
N LEU A 46 -1.02 -6.77 6.09
CA LEU A 46 -1.03 -5.54 5.29
C LEU A 46 -1.40 -5.84 3.82
N ALA A 47 -0.91 -6.95 3.26
CA ALA A 47 -1.26 -7.37 1.91
C ALA A 47 -2.73 -7.78 1.77
N VAL A 48 -3.32 -8.40 2.80
CA VAL A 48 -4.76 -8.73 2.85
C VAL A 48 -5.62 -7.46 2.95
N LEU A 49 -5.21 -6.47 3.76
CA LEU A 49 -5.90 -5.18 3.82
C LEU A 49 -5.83 -4.46 2.47
N MET A 50 -4.67 -4.45 1.82
CA MET A 50 -4.50 -3.91 0.47
C MET A 50 -5.37 -4.67 -0.56
N ALA A 51 -5.47 -6.00 -0.46
CA ALA A 51 -6.34 -6.81 -1.30
C ALA A 51 -7.81 -6.42 -1.13
N HIS A 52 -8.27 -6.22 0.10
CA HIS A 52 -9.63 -5.75 0.38
C HIS A 52 -9.92 -4.44 -0.35
N GLU A 53 -9.13 -3.40 -0.11
CA GLU A 53 -9.33 -2.09 -0.73
C GLU A 53 -9.29 -2.15 -2.26
N TRP A 54 -8.32 -2.88 -2.84
CA TRP A 54 -8.21 -3.03 -4.29
C TRP A 54 -9.45 -3.70 -4.89
N THR A 55 -9.92 -4.78 -4.29
CA THR A 55 -11.09 -5.52 -4.79
C THR A 55 -12.39 -4.76 -4.63
N VAL A 56 -12.55 -3.95 -3.58
CA VAL A 56 -13.68 -3.03 -3.45
C VAL A 56 -13.69 -2.00 -4.58
N MET A 57 -12.54 -1.41 -4.90
CA MET A 57 -12.41 -0.39 -5.95
C MET A 57 -12.59 -0.95 -7.37
N VAL A 58 -11.97 -2.10 -7.67
CA VAL A 58 -11.85 -2.61 -9.05
C VAL A 58 -12.81 -3.74 -9.35
N HIS A 59 -13.02 -4.63 -8.40
CA HIS A 59 -13.82 -5.86 -8.56
C HIS A 59 -15.17 -5.80 -7.84
N ARG A 60 -15.60 -4.60 -7.41
CA ARG A 60 -16.87 -4.34 -6.72
C ARG A 60 -17.10 -5.25 -5.50
N GLY A 61 -16.01 -5.62 -4.82
CA GLY A 61 -16.05 -6.48 -3.63
C GLY A 61 -16.28 -7.96 -3.93
N SER A 62 -15.95 -8.48 -5.12
CA SER A 62 -16.03 -9.92 -5.40
C SER A 62 -15.25 -10.74 -4.34
N PRO A 63 -15.90 -11.70 -3.66
CA PRO A 63 -15.25 -12.57 -2.69
C PRO A 63 -14.16 -13.46 -3.32
N LEU A 64 -14.37 -13.94 -4.56
CA LEU A 64 -13.39 -14.75 -5.27
C LEU A 64 -12.13 -13.93 -5.59
N GLN A 65 -12.31 -12.72 -6.10
CA GLN A 65 -11.19 -11.83 -6.36
C GLN A 65 -10.46 -11.46 -5.08
N PHE A 66 -11.19 -11.16 -4.01
CA PHE A 66 -10.59 -10.91 -2.70
C PHE A 66 -9.73 -12.09 -2.26
N ALA A 67 -10.27 -13.32 -2.31
CA ALA A 67 -9.52 -14.52 -1.95
C ALA A 67 -8.24 -14.70 -2.78
N LEU A 68 -8.28 -14.42 -4.10
CA LEU A 68 -7.12 -14.54 -4.97
C LEU A 68 -6.05 -13.46 -4.69
N HIS A 69 -6.46 -12.21 -4.46
CA HIS A 69 -5.55 -11.11 -4.12
C HIS A 69 -4.92 -11.33 -2.73
N ALA A 70 -5.74 -11.71 -1.75
CA ALA A 70 -5.31 -12.05 -0.40
C ALA A 70 -4.35 -13.25 -0.42
N ALA A 71 -4.67 -14.30 -1.16
CA ALA A 71 -3.81 -15.46 -1.33
C ALA A 71 -2.46 -15.08 -1.94
N ALA A 72 -2.41 -14.15 -2.90
CA ALA A 72 -1.16 -13.70 -3.48
C ALA A 72 -0.33 -12.87 -2.49
N GLY A 73 -0.97 -12.00 -1.70
CA GLY A 73 -0.33 -11.27 -0.60
C GLY A 73 0.29 -12.21 0.44
N ILE A 74 -0.49 -13.20 0.89
CA ILE A 74 -0.04 -14.24 1.84
C ILE A 74 1.07 -15.08 1.22
N ALA A 75 0.93 -15.51 -0.04
CA ALA A 75 1.94 -16.29 -0.75
C ALA A 75 3.26 -15.51 -0.86
N GLY A 76 3.20 -14.23 -1.21
CA GLY A 76 4.35 -13.34 -1.28
C GLY A 76 5.04 -13.18 0.07
N ALA A 77 4.28 -13.07 1.15
CA ALA A 77 4.83 -12.95 2.50
C ALA A 77 5.41 -14.28 3.02
N ILE A 78 4.69 -15.40 2.90
CA ILE A 78 5.00 -16.64 3.66
C ILE A 78 5.90 -17.62 2.91
N ILE A 79 5.63 -17.87 1.62
CA ILE A 79 6.35 -18.90 0.83
C ILE A 79 7.88 -18.70 0.82
N PRO A 80 8.43 -17.47 0.81
CA PRO A 80 9.88 -17.27 0.78
C PRO A 80 10.63 -17.87 1.96
N GLN A 81 9.99 -18.04 3.14
CA GLN A 81 10.64 -18.59 4.33
C GLN A 81 11.15 -20.02 4.10
N ASP A 82 10.31 -20.85 3.49
CA ASP A 82 10.57 -22.27 3.35
C ASP A 82 11.01 -22.65 1.93
N SER A 83 10.43 -22.00 0.91
CA SER A 83 10.56 -22.39 -0.50
C SER A 83 11.32 -21.37 -1.35
N GLY A 84 11.71 -20.23 -0.76
CA GLY A 84 12.43 -19.16 -1.43
C GLY A 84 11.57 -18.27 -2.35
N ALA A 85 12.16 -17.14 -2.77
CA ALA A 85 11.45 -16.10 -3.51
C ALA A 85 10.91 -16.56 -4.87
N MET A 86 11.60 -17.49 -5.55
CA MET A 86 11.14 -17.99 -6.86
C MET A 86 9.80 -18.74 -6.74
N ALA A 87 9.63 -19.55 -5.70
CA ALA A 87 8.37 -20.25 -5.45
C ALA A 87 7.21 -19.26 -5.21
N ALA A 88 7.48 -18.18 -4.47
CA ALA A 88 6.51 -17.11 -4.24
C ALA A 88 6.14 -16.38 -5.54
N ILE A 89 7.12 -16.06 -6.40
CA ILE A 89 6.88 -15.45 -7.72
C ILE A 89 6.00 -16.35 -8.57
N VAL A 90 6.31 -17.65 -8.65
CA VAL A 90 5.51 -18.62 -9.41
C VAL A 90 4.09 -18.69 -8.85
N ALA A 91 3.91 -18.74 -7.53
CA ALA A 91 2.59 -18.73 -6.91
C ALA A 91 1.80 -17.46 -7.26
N VAL A 92 2.42 -16.28 -7.17
CA VAL A 92 1.80 -15.00 -7.54
C VAL A 92 1.42 -14.97 -9.01
N LEU A 93 2.27 -15.49 -9.90
CA LEU A 93 1.96 -15.60 -11.34
C LEU A 93 0.77 -16.51 -11.61
N LEU A 94 0.74 -17.70 -10.99
CA LEU A 94 -0.38 -18.64 -11.12
C LEU A 94 -1.70 -18.04 -10.60
N LEU A 95 -1.65 -17.35 -9.45
CA LEU A 95 -2.80 -16.63 -8.91
C LEU A 95 -3.23 -15.46 -9.80
N THR A 96 -2.29 -14.78 -10.45
CA THR A 96 -2.59 -13.70 -11.41
C THR A 96 -3.34 -14.25 -12.62
N LEU A 97 -2.89 -15.40 -13.15
CA LEU A 97 -3.60 -16.08 -14.23
C LEU A 97 -5.00 -16.53 -13.79
N ALA A 98 -5.13 -17.12 -12.61
CA ALA A 98 -6.41 -17.51 -12.04
C ALA A 98 -7.35 -16.31 -11.84
N GLY A 99 -6.85 -15.17 -11.37
CA GLY A 99 -7.61 -13.94 -11.21
C GLY A 99 -8.09 -13.34 -12.53
N ALA A 100 -7.25 -13.37 -13.57
CA ALA A 100 -7.63 -12.97 -14.91
C ALA A 100 -8.73 -13.89 -15.49
N MET A 101 -8.64 -15.20 -15.25
CA MET A 101 -9.70 -16.14 -15.63
C MET A 101 -10.99 -15.90 -14.84
N ALA A 102 -10.89 -15.69 -13.52
CA ALA A 102 -12.04 -15.35 -12.67
C ALA A 102 -12.72 -14.05 -13.14
N ALA A 103 -11.95 -13.02 -13.48
CA ALA A 103 -12.48 -11.76 -13.99
C ALA A 103 -13.28 -11.97 -15.28
N ARG A 104 -12.84 -12.86 -16.18
CA ARG A 104 -13.59 -13.25 -17.38
C ARG A 104 -14.93 -13.91 -17.03
N VAL A 105 -14.93 -14.86 -16.10
CA VAL A 105 -16.14 -15.57 -15.64
C VAL A 105 -17.13 -14.60 -14.97
N GLU A 106 -16.61 -13.63 -14.22
CA GLU A 106 -17.39 -12.59 -13.54
C GLU A 106 -17.80 -11.43 -14.47
N ASN A 107 -17.49 -11.50 -15.77
CA ASN A 107 -17.71 -10.42 -16.75
C ASN A 107 -17.08 -9.08 -16.37
N THR A 108 -16.00 -9.10 -15.58
CA THR A 108 -15.17 -7.94 -15.30
C THR A 108 -14.24 -7.68 -16.49
N PRO A 109 -14.17 -6.46 -17.04
CA PRO A 109 -13.30 -6.17 -18.17
C PRO A 109 -11.83 -6.38 -17.79
N LEU A 110 -11.10 -7.12 -18.63
CA LEU A 110 -9.65 -7.27 -18.47
C LEU A 110 -8.97 -5.94 -18.80
N SER A 111 -8.66 -5.20 -17.74
CA SER A 111 -7.93 -3.95 -17.77
C SER A 111 -6.63 -4.08 -16.98
N LEU A 112 -5.74 -3.10 -17.14
CA LEU A 112 -4.52 -3.04 -16.33
C LEU A 112 -4.85 -3.08 -14.82
N TRP A 113 -5.92 -2.40 -14.39
CA TRP A 113 -6.34 -2.34 -12.99
C TRP A 113 -6.89 -3.67 -12.46
N SER A 114 -7.66 -4.40 -13.27
CA SER A 114 -8.22 -5.69 -12.83
C SER A 114 -7.15 -6.76 -12.71
N ILE A 115 -6.11 -6.73 -13.55
CA ILE A 115 -5.07 -7.77 -13.57
C ILE A 115 -3.90 -7.43 -12.64
N SER A 116 -3.58 -6.14 -12.44
CA SER A 116 -2.39 -5.74 -11.66
C SER A 116 -2.54 -5.86 -10.14
N GLY A 117 -3.77 -5.96 -9.61
CA GLY A 117 -3.97 -6.02 -8.16
C GLY A 117 -3.31 -7.21 -7.48
N ILE A 118 -3.38 -8.39 -8.10
CA ILE A 118 -2.77 -9.63 -7.59
C ILE A 118 -1.25 -9.54 -7.53
N PRO A 119 -0.53 -9.24 -8.64
CA PRO A 119 0.92 -9.09 -8.58
C PRO A 119 1.33 -7.88 -7.72
N TYR A 120 0.54 -6.80 -7.68
CA TYR A 120 0.81 -5.68 -6.80
C TYR A 120 0.78 -6.10 -5.33
N ALA A 121 -0.24 -6.85 -4.91
CA ALA A 121 -0.33 -7.33 -3.54
C ALA A 121 0.78 -8.33 -3.18
N GLY A 122 0.96 -9.35 -4.02
CA GLY A 122 1.91 -10.43 -3.76
C GLY A 122 3.37 -10.01 -3.87
N LEU A 123 3.75 -9.26 -4.92
CA LEU A 123 5.14 -8.85 -5.10
C LEU A 123 5.56 -7.77 -4.10
N SER A 124 4.64 -6.91 -3.65
CA SER A 124 4.96 -5.94 -2.60
C SER A 124 5.27 -6.62 -1.27
N ALA A 125 4.45 -7.61 -0.88
CA ALA A 125 4.68 -8.42 0.32
C ALA A 125 6.01 -9.19 0.21
N LEU A 126 6.24 -9.84 -0.94
CA LEU A 126 7.47 -10.56 -1.25
C LEU A 126 8.72 -9.68 -1.15
N ALA A 127 8.70 -8.52 -1.82
CA ALA A 127 9.84 -7.61 -1.82
C ALA A 127 10.18 -7.16 -0.40
N LEU A 128 9.17 -6.87 0.41
CA LEU A 128 9.35 -6.41 1.79
C LEU A 128 9.97 -7.50 2.67
N VAL A 129 9.47 -8.74 2.62
CA VAL A 129 10.02 -9.85 3.41
C VAL A 129 11.41 -10.28 2.95
N VAL A 130 11.65 -10.38 1.65
CA VAL A 130 12.97 -10.73 1.10
C VAL A 130 14.00 -9.66 1.44
N LEU A 131 13.62 -8.38 1.36
CA LEU A 131 14.50 -7.29 1.77
C LEU A 131 14.82 -7.39 3.26
N ARG A 132 13.81 -7.61 4.10
CA ARG A 132 13.99 -7.69 5.54
C ARG A 132 14.86 -8.87 5.96
N ASP A 133 14.70 -10.02 5.31
CA ASP A 133 15.42 -11.25 5.64
C ASP A 133 16.86 -11.28 5.13
N GLY A 134 17.32 -10.23 4.47
CA GLY A 134 18.72 -10.01 4.05
C GLY A 134 19.73 -9.79 5.21
N GLY A 135 19.47 -10.35 6.39
CA GLY A 135 20.31 -10.21 7.58
C GLY A 135 20.34 -8.80 8.16
N ALA A 136 21.48 -8.41 8.74
CA ALA A 136 21.64 -7.10 9.40
C ALA A 136 21.42 -5.93 8.42
N LEU A 137 21.91 -6.06 7.18
CA LEU A 137 21.69 -5.04 6.15
C LEU A 137 20.21 -4.95 5.75
N GLY A 138 19.46 -6.06 5.79
CA GLY A 138 18.02 -6.08 5.51
C GLY A 138 17.20 -5.25 6.50
N VAL A 139 17.51 -5.33 7.80
CA VAL A 139 16.90 -4.49 8.84
C VAL A 139 17.08 -3.01 8.50
N TRP A 140 18.33 -2.59 8.27
CA TRP A 140 18.66 -1.20 7.99
C TRP A 140 18.07 -0.72 6.68
N ALA A 141 18.01 -1.57 5.65
CA ALA A 141 17.39 -1.24 4.38
C ALA A 141 15.89 -0.95 4.53
N VAL A 142 15.14 -1.78 5.26
CA VAL A 142 13.71 -1.55 5.52
C VAL A 142 13.50 -0.27 6.32
N LEU A 143 14.27 -0.07 7.40
CA LEU A 143 14.20 1.16 8.19
C LEU A 143 14.52 2.41 7.35
N TRP A 144 15.50 2.31 6.45
CA TRP A 144 15.88 3.39 5.56
C TRP A 144 14.76 3.74 4.56
N VAL A 145 14.14 2.72 3.95
CA VAL A 145 12.97 2.92 3.09
C VAL A 145 11.84 3.60 3.84
N MET A 146 11.54 3.17 5.07
CA MET A 146 10.52 3.78 5.92
C MET A 146 10.82 5.25 6.21
N VAL A 147 12.06 5.57 6.61
CA VAL A 147 12.47 6.95 6.87
C VAL A 147 12.31 7.82 5.62
N ILE A 148 12.72 7.34 4.45
CA ILE A 148 12.57 8.08 3.18
C ILE A 148 11.10 8.33 2.88
N VAL A 149 10.27 7.29 2.91
CA VAL A 149 8.84 7.39 2.56
C VAL A 149 8.10 8.31 3.53
N TRP A 150 8.26 8.10 4.84
CA TRP A 150 7.60 8.92 5.86
C TRP A 150 8.05 10.38 5.81
N SER A 151 9.34 10.61 5.55
CA SER A 151 9.86 11.97 5.39
C SER A 151 9.27 12.62 4.14
N ALA A 152 9.27 11.94 3.00
CA ALA A 152 8.71 12.46 1.75
C ALA A 152 7.23 12.81 1.91
N ASP A 153 6.42 11.95 2.53
CA ASP A 153 5.01 12.21 2.79
C ASP A 153 4.79 13.41 3.72
N THR A 154 5.61 13.51 4.77
CA THR A 154 5.55 14.62 5.73
C THR A 154 5.92 15.94 5.05
N PHE A 155 7.01 15.96 4.29
CA PHE A 155 7.45 17.14 3.55
C PHE A 155 6.46 17.51 2.45
N ALA A 156 5.86 16.55 1.74
CA ALA A 156 4.82 16.83 0.75
C ALA A 156 3.59 17.50 1.38
N TYR A 157 3.17 17.04 2.57
CA TYR A 157 2.07 17.65 3.32
C TYR A 157 2.40 19.10 3.73
N PHE A 158 3.57 19.35 4.31
CA PHE A 158 3.96 20.70 4.74
C PHE A 158 4.24 21.63 3.56
N ALA A 159 4.95 21.17 2.53
CA ALA A 159 5.22 21.95 1.33
C ALA A 159 3.93 22.33 0.59
N GLY A 160 3.00 21.38 0.41
CA GLY A 160 1.71 21.65 -0.22
C GLY A 160 0.87 22.66 0.57
N ARG A 161 1.01 22.69 1.89
CA ARG A 161 0.23 23.57 2.80
C ARG A 161 0.87 24.94 3.03
N LEU A 162 2.19 25.05 2.95
CA LEU A 162 2.95 26.29 3.19
C LEU A 162 3.24 27.06 1.89
N ILE A 163 3.58 26.35 0.81
CA ILE A 163 3.98 26.98 -0.46
C ILE A 163 2.76 27.29 -1.34
N GLY A 164 1.70 26.48 -1.27
CA GLY A 164 0.42 26.78 -1.95
C GLY A 164 0.50 26.82 -3.49
N GLY A 165 1.21 25.89 -4.11
CA GLY A 165 1.40 25.83 -5.57
C GLY A 165 0.20 25.28 -6.36
N PRO A 166 0.17 25.48 -7.69
CA PRO A 166 -0.86 24.92 -8.56
C PRO A 166 -0.91 23.38 -8.48
N LYS A 167 -2.12 22.81 -8.54
CA LYS A 167 -2.32 21.36 -8.47
C LYS A 167 -1.58 20.68 -9.64
N LEU A 168 -0.68 19.74 -9.32
CA LEU A 168 0.08 18.99 -10.32
C LEU A 168 -0.81 18.09 -11.20
N ALA A 169 -1.94 17.62 -10.67
CA ALA A 169 -2.92 16.83 -11.42
C ALA A 169 -4.35 17.35 -11.17
N PRO A 170 -4.76 18.43 -11.84
CA PRO A 170 -6.06 19.08 -11.62
C PRO A 170 -7.25 18.16 -11.89
N ALA A 171 -7.10 17.20 -12.83
CA ALA A 171 -8.17 16.32 -13.28
C ALA A 171 -8.58 15.26 -12.24
N ILE A 172 -7.67 14.87 -11.33
CA ILE A 172 -7.89 13.80 -10.33
C ILE A 172 -7.78 14.30 -8.89
N SER A 173 -7.38 15.55 -8.68
CA SER A 173 -7.34 16.15 -7.35
C SER A 173 -8.75 16.59 -6.92
N PRO A 174 -9.20 16.25 -5.69
CA PRO A 174 -10.51 16.65 -5.19
C PRO A 174 -10.73 18.16 -5.36
N LYS A 175 -11.75 18.56 -6.14
CA LYS A 175 -12.17 19.96 -6.20
C LYS A 175 -12.74 20.35 -4.84
N LYS A 176 -12.33 21.51 -4.32
CA LYS A 176 -13.08 22.15 -3.22
C LYS A 176 -14.49 22.40 -3.74
N PRO A 177 -15.57 21.98 -3.05
CA PRO A 177 -16.91 22.38 -3.42
C PRO A 177 -17.01 23.91 -3.33
N GLY A 178 -17.11 24.58 -4.48
CA GLY A 178 -17.23 26.05 -4.58
C GLY A 178 -16.42 26.73 -5.68
N GLN A 179 -15.48 26.05 -6.34
CA GLN A 179 -14.77 26.63 -7.49
C GLN A 179 -15.39 26.12 -8.80
N ALA A 180 -16.37 26.88 -9.31
CA ALA A 180 -16.86 26.81 -10.68
C ALA A 180 -15.86 27.49 -11.62
#